data_AF-A0A0G0ERE0-F1
#
_entry.id   AF-A0A0G0ERE0-F1
#
_cell.length_a   1.000
_cell.length_b   1.000
_cell.length_c   1.000
_cell.angle_alpha   90.00
_cell.angle_beta   90.00
_cell.angle_gamma   90.00
#
_symmetry.space_group_name_H-M   'P 1'
#
loop_
_entity.id
_entity.type
_entity.pdbx_description
1 polymer ?
#
loop_
_entity_poly.entity_id
_entity_poly.type
_entity_poly.pdbx_seq_one_letter_code
_entity_poly.pdbx_strand_id
1 'polypeptide(L)'
;MKIPTVFGLVLIITSLSLGLILYSFQKTNDHNLKQSSTPQNIKIFNLTDRQASITWQTNLATEGEVELNGDQKNLKRDDRDLNTPTPHQVHFVTLKNLNPDTKYSYKIKSGNFSYPDYNLEFETLPQINTDNLSSEKNKFLRGTILNTNLNPIDEALVTLKIDGAQEIASITGISGNFILPLNILSADGTNFLEIDSTLPAILLVEKSSLKSNISLNLPLENPNLPPFTIGQSFNLSEYLQTLKRPSNPESLQTDISIYDLNADGTLNSLDSAIVSDNINRKVFDKKADLNNDGKVDQKDLTLILKSLQ
;
A
#
# COMPACT_ATOMS: atom_id res chain seq x y z
N MET A 1 -21.83 61.82 -34.96
CA MET A 1 -22.44 60.52 -34.63
C MET A 1 -22.54 60.40 -33.11
N LYS A 2 -23.75 60.38 -32.55
CA LYS A 2 -23.94 60.01 -31.13
C LYS A 2 -23.94 58.48 -31.10
N ILE A 3 -22.96 57.86 -30.44
CA ILE A 3 -23.06 56.42 -30.12
C ILE A 3 -24.32 56.29 -29.26
N PRO A 4 -25.33 55.48 -29.61
CA PRO A 4 -26.54 55.42 -28.81
C PRO A 4 -26.16 54.82 -27.47
N THR A 5 -26.35 55.58 -26.38
CA THR A 5 -26.00 55.19 -25.00
C THR A 5 -26.50 53.79 -24.63
N VAL A 6 -27.59 53.37 -25.26
CA VAL A 6 -28.18 52.02 -25.17
C VAL A 6 -27.20 50.91 -25.57
N PHE A 7 -26.43 51.06 -26.67
CA PHE A 7 -25.47 50.04 -27.09
C PHE A 7 -24.32 49.89 -26.09
N GLY A 8 -23.81 50.99 -25.56
CA GLY A 8 -22.78 50.96 -24.51
C GLY A 8 -23.30 50.28 -23.24
N LEU A 9 -24.56 50.55 -22.86
CA LEU A 9 -25.19 49.95 -21.70
C LEU A 9 -25.39 48.43 -21.87
N VAL A 10 -25.84 47.98 -23.04
CA VAL A 10 -25.99 46.55 -23.36
C VAL A 10 -24.63 45.84 -23.29
N LEU A 11 -23.57 46.45 -23.83
CA LEU A 11 -22.22 45.85 -23.82
C LEU A 11 -21.66 45.71 -22.39
N ILE A 12 -21.93 46.69 -21.52
CA ILE A 12 -21.55 46.61 -20.09
C ILE A 12 -22.34 45.49 -19.40
N ILE A 13 -23.65 45.40 -19.62
CA ILE A 13 -24.48 44.36 -18.99
C ILE A 13 -24.07 42.95 -19.46
N THR A 14 -23.80 42.77 -20.75
CA THR A 14 -23.39 41.46 -21.28
C THR A 14 -22.02 41.04 -20.77
N SER A 15 -21.05 41.96 -20.74
CA SER A 15 -19.71 41.67 -20.20
C SER A 15 -19.74 41.38 -18.69
N LEU A 16 -20.54 42.11 -17.91
CA LEU A 16 -20.71 41.84 -16.49
C LEU A 16 -21.37 40.49 -16.25
N SER A 17 -22.43 40.17 -17.02
CA SER A 17 -23.13 38.89 -16.91
C SER A 17 -22.22 37.72 -17.28
N LEU A 18 -21.44 37.87 -18.36
CA LEU A 18 -20.48 36.85 -18.78
C LEU A 18 -19.37 36.67 -17.73
N GLY A 19 -18.88 37.76 -17.13
CA GLY A 19 -17.90 37.70 -16.04
C GLY A 19 -18.42 36.95 -14.82
N LEU A 20 -19.68 37.19 -14.40
CA LEU A 20 -20.32 36.47 -13.29
C LEU A 20 -20.51 34.98 -13.58
N ILE A 21 -20.86 34.63 -14.82
CA ILE A 21 -20.99 33.24 -15.27
C ILE A 21 -19.63 32.53 -15.22
N LEU A 22 -18.59 33.13 -15.80
CA LEU A 22 -17.23 32.56 -15.79
C LEU A 22 -16.67 32.40 -14.37
N TYR A 23 -16.86 33.40 -13.50
CA TYR A 23 -16.46 33.32 -12.09
C TYR A 23 -17.19 32.18 -11.36
N SER A 24 -18.49 32.02 -11.60
CA SER A 24 -19.28 30.94 -10.99
C SER A 24 -18.82 29.57 -11.47
N PHE A 25 -18.57 29.39 -12.77
CA PHE A 25 -18.03 28.16 -13.33
C PHE A 25 -16.67 27.81 -12.72
N GLN A 26 -15.75 28.79 -12.62
CA GLN A 26 -14.44 28.58 -11.99
C GLN A 26 -14.58 28.13 -10.53
N LYS A 27 -15.40 28.83 -9.74
CA LYS A 27 -15.64 28.50 -8.33
C LYS A 27 -16.23 27.09 -8.13
N THR A 28 -17.15 26.65 -8.99
CA THR A 28 -17.69 25.28 -8.94
C THR A 28 -16.61 24.24 -9.25
N ASN A 29 -15.73 24.52 -10.21
CA ASN A 29 -14.65 23.61 -10.58
C ASN A 29 -13.61 23.50 -9.46
N ASP A 30 -13.23 24.62 -8.84
CA ASP A 30 -12.30 24.64 -7.71
C ASP A 30 -12.86 23.86 -6.50
N HIS A 31 -14.16 23.97 -6.24
CA HIS A 31 -14.81 23.22 -5.16
C HIS A 31 -14.81 21.70 -5.42
N ASN A 32 -15.12 21.28 -6.65
CA ASN A 32 -15.12 19.86 -7.03
C ASN A 32 -13.71 19.25 -7.01
N LEU A 33 -12.70 20.01 -7.46
CA LEU A 33 -11.30 19.63 -7.37
C LEU A 33 -10.87 19.49 -5.91
N LYS A 34 -11.18 20.48 -5.05
CA LYS A 34 -10.88 20.41 -3.62
C LYS A 34 -11.51 19.18 -2.97
N GLN A 35 -12.78 18.88 -3.25
CA GLN A 35 -13.46 17.71 -2.70
C GLN A 35 -12.80 16.38 -3.16
N SER A 36 -12.42 16.30 -4.43
CA SER A 36 -11.79 15.09 -4.99
C SER A 36 -10.34 14.91 -4.53
N SER A 37 -9.66 16.00 -4.20
CA SER A 37 -8.29 16.04 -3.69
C SER A 37 -8.21 16.03 -2.16
N THR A 38 -9.35 16.00 -1.45
CA THR A 38 -9.37 16.03 0.02
C THR A 38 -8.77 14.74 0.58
N PRO A 39 -7.74 14.82 1.45
CA PRO A 39 -7.20 13.65 2.13
C PRO A 39 -8.26 12.90 2.94
N GLN A 40 -8.33 11.59 2.72
CA GLN A 40 -9.21 10.65 3.41
C GLN A 40 -8.38 9.53 4.04
N ASN A 41 -8.96 8.81 5.01
CA ASN A 41 -8.34 7.67 5.66
C ASN A 41 -6.93 7.96 6.19
N ILE A 42 -6.75 9.13 6.81
CA ILE A 42 -5.46 9.55 7.35
C ILE A 42 -5.07 8.59 8.48
N LYS A 43 -3.92 7.93 8.34
CA LYS A 43 -3.39 6.99 9.34
C LYS A 43 -1.91 7.24 9.58
N ILE A 44 -1.48 6.92 10.80
CA ILE A 44 -0.08 6.93 11.21
C ILE A 44 0.37 5.49 11.39
N PHE A 45 1.49 5.15 10.76
CA PHE A 45 2.15 3.86 10.84
C PHE A 45 3.62 4.04 11.19
N ASN A 46 4.31 2.93 11.45
CA ASN A 46 5.77 2.91 11.65
C ASN A 46 6.24 3.93 12.70
N LEU A 47 5.44 4.08 13.77
CA LEU A 47 5.71 5.04 14.83
C LEU A 47 6.85 4.52 15.70
N THR A 48 7.89 5.34 15.87
CA THR A 48 9.00 5.09 16.78
C THR A 48 9.28 6.33 17.63
N ASP A 49 10.35 6.30 18.39
CA ASP A 49 10.88 7.48 19.10
C ASP A 49 11.42 8.56 18.15
N ARG A 50 11.69 8.22 16.88
CA ARG A 50 12.37 9.09 15.91
C ARG A 50 11.74 9.13 14.53
N GLN A 51 10.69 8.36 14.30
CA GLN A 51 10.03 8.24 13.00
C GLN A 51 8.52 8.10 13.14
N ALA A 52 7.79 8.59 12.14
CA ALA A 52 6.39 8.26 11.91
C ALA A 52 6.12 8.30 10.40
N SER A 53 5.26 7.41 9.90
CA SER A 53 4.78 7.43 8.51
C SER A 53 3.32 7.88 8.49
N ILE A 54 3.03 8.96 7.75
CA ILE A 54 1.68 9.49 7.58
C ILE A 54 1.18 9.06 6.22
N THR A 55 0.00 8.45 6.20
CA THR A 55 -0.63 7.94 4.99
C THR A 55 -2.01 8.52 4.81
N TRP A 56 -2.43 8.74 3.57
CA TRP A 56 -3.79 9.15 3.23
C TRP A 56 -4.11 8.77 1.80
N GLN A 57 -5.39 8.92 1.43
CA GLN A 57 -5.89 8.67 0.08
C GLN A 57 -6.69 9.87 -0.43
N THR A 58 -6.69 10.06 -1.75
CA THR A 58 -7.51 11.06 -2.45
C THR A 58 -8.29 10.38 -3.58
N ASN A 59 -9.41 10.98 -4.00
CA ASN A 59 -10.21 10.41 -5.10
C ASN A 59 -9.55 10.64 -6.47
N LEU A 60 -8.72 11.69 -6.58
CA LEU A 60 -7.90 11.98 -7.77
C LEU A 60 -6.43 12.06 -7.37
N ALA A 61 -5.54 11.74 -8.31
CA ALA A 61 -4.11 11.88 -8.09
C ALA A 61 -3.74 13.35 -7.85
N THR A 62 -2.99 13.61 -6.78
CA THR A 62 -2.57 14.95 -6.37
C THR A 62 -1.14 14.90 -5.88
N GLU A 63 -0.42 16.02 -5.94
CA GLU A 63 0.82 16.17 -5.18
C GLU A 63 0.51 16.13 -3.68
N GLY A 64 1.43 15.60 -2.88
CA GLY A 64 1.21 15.36 -1.46
C GLY A 64 2.45 15.64 -0.61
N GLU A 65 2.30 16.51 0.38
CA GLU A 65 3.35 16.80 1.35
C GLU A 65 2.77 16.93 2.75
N VAL A 66 3.60 16.71 3.78
CA VAL A 66 3.28 16.98 5.18
C VAL A 66 4.05 18.21 5.63
N GLU A 67 3.32 19.22 6.12
CA GLU A 67 3.87 20.38 6.81
C GLU A 67 3.92 20.09 8.31
N LEU A 68 5.13 20.03 8.87
CA LEU A 68 5.35 19.74 10.30
C LEU A 68 5.51 21.04 11.10
N ASN A 69 4.81 21.13 12.23
CA ASN A 69 4.83 22.25 13.19
C ASN A 69 4.51 23.63 12.59
N GLY A 70 3.76 23.67 11.47
CA GLY A 70 3.41 24.91 10.77
C GLY A 70 4.61 25.64 10.15
N ASP A 71 5.76 24.96 10.00
CA ASP A 71 6.91 25.51 9.32
C ASP A 71 6.89 25.11 7.84
N GLN A 72 6.55 26.06 6.98
CA GLN A 72 6.55 25.87 5.52
C GLN A 72 7.93 25.51 4.94
N LYS A 73 9.02 25.70 5.70
CA LYS A 73 10.35 25.23 5.30
C LYS A 73 10.58 23.75 5.61
N ASN A 74 9.69 23.13 6.40
CA ASN A 74 9.77 21.74 6.82
C ASN A 74 8.67 20.89 6.17
N LEU A 75 8.56 20.98 4.85
CA LEU A 75 7.71 20.11 4.04
C LEU A 75 8.39 18.75 3.86
N LYS A 76 7.66 17.68 4.15
CA LYS A 76 8.06 16.29 3.90
C LYS A 76 7.22 15.74 2.78
N ARG A 77 7.89 15.29 1.73
CA ARG A 77 7.25 14.77 0.52
C ARG A 77 6.90 13.31 0.66
N ASP A 78 6.07 12.83 -0.26
CA ASP A 78 5.89 11.40 -0.45
C ASP A 78 7.25 10.70 -0.63
N ASP A 79 7.39 9.51 -0.05
CA ASP A 79 8.64 8.75 -0.06
C ASP A 79 9.12 8.37 -1.48
N ARG A 80 8.23 8.43 -2.47
CA ARG A 80 8.52 8.18 -3.90
C ARG A 80 9.01 9.43 -4.64
N ASP A 81 8.80 10.62 -4.08
CA ASP A 81 9.16 11.89 -4.72
C ASP A 81 10.62 12.26 -4.41
N LEU A 82 11.51 12.12 -5.40
CA LEU A 82 12.93 12.43 -5.23
C LEU A 82 13.19 13.95 -5.18
N ASN A 83 12.85 14.66 -6.27
CA ASN A 83 13.24 16.07 -6.45
C ASN A 83 12.05 17.02 -6.53
N THR A 84 10.91 16.54 -7.00
CA THR A 84 9.68 17.32 -7.21
C THR A 84 8.50 16.49 -6.77
N PRO A 85 7.49 17.08 -6.11
CA PRO A 85 6.23 16.40 -5.84
C PRO A 85 5.61 15.87 -7.12
N THR A 86 5.07 14.66 -7.10
CA THR A 86 4.33 14.09 -8.24
C THR A 86 2.92 13.65 -7.83
N PRO A 87 1.95 13.60 -8.77
CA PRO A 87 0.59 13.22 -8.43
C PRO A 87 0.44 11.74 -8.05
N HIS A 88 -0.08 11.49 -6.85
CA HIS A 88 -0.41 10.16 -6.32
C HIS A 88 -1.84 10.11 -5.78
N GLN A 89 -2.49 8.94 -5.83
CA GLN A 89 -3.80 8.74 -5.17
C GLN A 89 -3.67 8.20 -3.74
N VAL A 90 -2.68 7.36 -3.51
CA VAL A 90 -2.31 6.86 -2.19
C VAL A 90 -1.00 7.52 -1.82
N HIS A 91 -0.95 8.19 -0.68
CA HIS A 91 0.21 8.95 -0.23
C HIS A 91 0.87 8.28 0.96
N PHE A 92 2.19 8.31 1.00
CA PHE A 92 3.00 7.73 2.05
C PHE A 92 4.21 8.62 2.34
N VAL A 93 4.18 9.34 3.47
CA VAL A 93 5.22 10.29 3.87
C VAL A 93 5.89 9.83 5.15
N THR A 94 7.19 9.55 5.11
CA THR A 94 7.96 9.18 6.30
C THR A 94 8.68 10.39 6.90
N LEU A 95 8.26 10.77 8.10
CA LEU A 95 8.91 11.76 8.94
C LEU A 95 10.07 11.10 9.69
N LYS A 96 11.30 11.58 9.52
CA LYS A 96 12.51 11.03 10.16
C LYS A 96 13.20 12.08 11.03
N ASN A 97 14.14 11.63 11.86
CA ASN A 97 14.94 12.48 12.75
C ASN A 97 14.08 13.30 13.72
N LEU A 98 12.98 12.69 14.20
CA LEU A 98 12.15 13.28 15.25
C LEU A 98 12.85 13.12 16.61
N ASN A 99 12.41 13.91 17.58
CA ASN A 99 12.83 13.79 18.96
C ASN A 99 11.95 12.76 19.69
N PRO A 100 12.51 11.91 20.56
CA PRO A 100 11.73 11.05 21.45
C PRO A 100 10.79 11.84 22.35
N ASP A 101 9.71 11.21 22.79
CA ASP A 101 8.75 11.75 23.77
C ASP A 101 8.30 13.19 23.43
N THR A 102 7.99 13.41 22.15
CA THR A 102 7.71 14.75 21.62
C THR A 102 6.42 14.77 20.83
N LYS A 103 5.52 15.67 21.23
CA LYS A 103 4.30 15.98 20.48
C LYS A 103 4.60 16.85 19.26
N TYR A 104 4.17 16.38 18.09
CA TYR A 104 4.25 17.11 16.82
C TYR A 104 2.86 17.49 16.33
N SER A 105 2.77 18.67 15.73
CA SER A 105 1.57 19.08 14.97
C SER A 105 1.86 19.02 13.48
N TYR A 106 0.87 18.69 12.66
CA TYR A 106 1.05 18.64 11.22
C TYR A 106 -0.22 18.99 10.43
N LYS A 107 -0.01 19.35 9.16
CA LYS A 107 -1.05 19.47 8.13
C LYS A 107 -0.58 18.77 6.86
N ILE A 108 -1.54 18.31 6.07
CA ILE A 108 -1.30 17.72 4.75
C ILE A 108 -1.48 18.82 3.70
N LYS A 109 -0.48 19.05 2.86
CA LYS A 109 -0.62 19.79 1.60
C LYS A 109 -1.06 18.81 0.52
N SER A 110 -2.25 19.01 -0.03
CA SER A 110 -2.78 18.22 -1.14
C SER A 110 -2.94 19.15 -2.34
N GLY A 111 -2.03 19.06 -3.31
CA GLY A 111 -1.85 20.08 -4.35
C GLY A 111 -1.75 21.48 -3.75
N ASN A 112 -2.66 22.39 -4.15
CA ASN A 112 -2.60 23.80 -3.77
C ASN A 112 -3.29 24.15 -2.44
N PHE A 113 -3.80 23.18 -1.68
CA PHE A 113 -4.48 23.48 -0.41
C PHE A 113 -3.95 22.66 0.77
N SER A 114 -4.19 23.17 1.97
CA SER A 114 -3.83 22.51 3.23
C SER A 114 -5.05 21.85 3.84
N TYR A 115 -4.86 20.70 4.48
CA TYR A 115 -5.90 19.94 5.14
C TYR A 115 -5.39 19.31 6.44
N PRO A 116 -6.21 19.27 7.51
CA PRO A 116 -7.47 19.99 7.66
C PRO A 116 -7.22 21.48 7.99
N ASP A 117 -8.30 22.23 8.25
CA ASP A 117 -8.20 23.64 8.66
C ASP A 117 -7.61 23.80 10.08
N TYR A 118 -7.61 22.74 10.88
CA TYR A 118 -6.94 22.64 12.19
C TYR A 118 -5.65 21.81 12.09
N ASN A 119 -4.85 21.78 13.17
CA ASN A 119 -3.65 20.96 13.24
C ASN A 119 -4.01 19.53 13.65
N LEU A 120 -3.53 18.55 12.89
CA LEU A 120 -3.46 17.17 13.35
C LEU A 120 -2.24 17.01 14.25
N GLU A 121 -2.24 15.99 15.11
CA GLU A 121 -1.19 15.80 16.08
C GLU A 121 -0.83 14.31 16.21
N PHE A 122 0.44 14.06 16.55
CA PHE A 122 0.92 12.76 16.97
C PHE A 122 2.06 12.94 17.97
N GLU A 123 2.40 11.88 18.69
CA GLU A 123 3.47 11.89 19.67
C GLU A 123 4.42 10.73 19.36
N THR A 124 5.72 11.04 19.31
CA THR A 124 6.75 10.01 19.20
C THR A 124 6.85 9.24 20.50
N LEU A 125 7.31 8.00 20.40
CA LEU A 125 7.48 7.17 21.59
C LEU A 125 8.63 7.71 22.47
N PRO A 126 8.64 7.36 23.77
CA PRO A 126 9.83 7.49 24.59
C PRO A 126 11.03 6.78 23.94
N GLN A 127 12.23 7.17 24.32
CA GLN A 127 13.45 6.58 23.78
C GLN A 127 13.40 5.04 23.89
N ILE A 128 13.43 4.37 22.74
CA ILE A 128 13.30 2.92 22.66
C ILE A 128 14.63 2.29 23.07
N ASN A 129 14.59 1.29 23.94
CA ASN A 129 15.77 0.52 24.25
C ASN A 129 16.08 -0.48 23.12
N THR A 130 17.23 -0.32 22.47
CA THR A 130 17.69 -1.21 21.39
C THR A 130 18.50 -2.42 21.87
N ASP A 131 18.76 -2.53 23.18
CA ASP A 131 19.58 -3.61 23.77
C ASP A 131 18.95 -5.00 23.57
N ASN A 132 17.62 -5.05 23.40
CA ASN A 132 16.84 -6.27 23.17
C ASN A 132 16.41 -6.44 21.70
N LEU A 133 17.14 -5.89 20.71
CA LEU A 133 16.94 -6.30 19.31
C LEU A 133 17.36 -7.77 19.18
N SER A 134 16.43 -8.69 19.44
CA SER A 134 16.65 -10.12 19.25
C SER A 134 16.96 -10.39 17.79
N SER A 135 18.06 -11.10 17.56
CA SER A 135 18.75 -11.18 16.28
C SER A 135 18.13 -12.19 15.28
N GLU A 136 18.30 -11.84 13.99
CA GLU A 136 18.58 -12.68 12.80
C GLU A 136 17.44 -13.22 11.91
N LYS A 137 16.29 -13.70 12.40
CA LYS A 137 15.29 -14.33 11.50
C LYS A 137 14.28 -13.31 10.93
N ASN A 138 14.38 -13.06 9.62
CA ASN A 138 13.55 -12.14 8.81
C ASN A 138 13.57 -10.67 9.26
N LYS A 139 14.60 -9.93 8.88
CA LYS A 139 14.63 -8.46 9.03
C LYS A 139 13.51 -7.75 8.25
N PHE A 140 13.03 -8.38 7.19
CA PHE A 140 12.06 -7.81 6.27
C PHE A 140 11.08 -8.87 5.80
N LEU A 141 9.81 -8.51 5.61
CA LEU A 141 8.85 -9.24 4.80
C LEU A 141 8.77 -8.59 3.42
N ARG A 142 8.86 -9.39 2.35
CA ARG A 142 8.90 -8.90 0.97
C ARG A 142 7.87 -9.64 0.12
N GLY A 143 7.47 -9.03 -0.97
CA GLY A 143 6.62 -9.67 -1.96
C GLY A 143 6.30 -8.73 -3.13
N THR A 144 5.54 -9.24 -4.07
CA THR A 144 5.10 -8.51 -5.27
C THR A 144 3.59 -8.61 -5.41
N ILE A 145 2.93 -7.48 -5.63
CA ILE A 145 1.48 -7.39 -5.83
C ILE A 145 1.18 -7.15 -7.31
N LEU A 146 0.28 -7.94 -7.85
CA LEU A 146 -0.15 -7.90 -9.25
C LEU A 146 -1.63 -7.53 -9.39
N ASN A 147 -2.05 -7.12 -10.57
CA ASN A 147 -3.45 -7.00 -10.96
C ASN A 147 -3.94 -8.28 -11.65
N THR A 148 -5.23 -8.31 -12.00
CA THR A 148 -5.87 -9.46 -12.67
C THR A 148 -5.32 -9.76 -14.07
N ASN A 149 -4.53 -8.85 -14.64
CA ASN A 149 -3.82 -9.03 -15.89
C ASN A 149 -2.34 -9.42 -15.65
N LEU A 150 -2.00 -9.80 -14.41
CA LEU A 150 -0.66 -10.18 -13.95
C LEU A 150 0.41 -9.09 -14.09
N ASN A 151 -0.01 -7.83 -14.25
CA ASN A 151 0.93 -6.71 -14.25
C ASN A 151 1.15 -6.21 -12.81
N PRO A 152 2.37 -5.76 -12.48
CA PRO A 152 2.64 -5.17 -11.18
C PRO A 152 1.76 -3.97 -10.85
N ILE A 153 1.41 -3.82 -9.58
CA ILE A 153 0.64 -2.69 -9.07
C ILE A 153 1.51 -1.80 -8.19
N ASP A 154 1.73 -0.58 -8.65
CA ASP A 154 2.27 0.52 -7.84
C ASP A 154 1.23 1.10 -6.87
N GLU A 155 1.66 1.90 -5.91
CA GLU A 155 0.78 2.67 -5.01
C GLU A 155 -0.23 1.86 -4.19
N ALA A 156 0.00 0.57 -3.98
CA ALA A 156 -0.80 -0.22 -3.05
C ALA A 156 -0.25 -0.04 -1.64
N LEU A 157 -1.12 0.34 -0.69
CA LEU A 157 -0.78 0.39 0.72
C LEU A 157 -0.77 -1.04 1.26
N VAL A 158 0.38 -1.46 1.79
CA VAL A 158 0.59 -2.78 2.38
C VAL A 158 0.76 -2.60 3.88
N THR A 159 -0.19 -3.11 4.66
CA THR A 159 -0.20 -3.02 6.13
C THR A 159 -0.05 -4.42 6.73
N LEU A 160 0.85 -4.60 7.69
CA LEU A 160 0.96 -5.83 8.46
C LEU A 160 0.37 -5.64 9.85
N LYS A 161 -0.50 -6.57 10.24
CA LYS A 161 -1.12 -6.64 11.55
C LYS A 161 -0.69 -7.90 12.27
N ILE A 162 -0.25 -7.76 13.50
CA ILE A 162 0.05 -8.85 14.43
C ILE A 162 -0.63 -8.49 15.75
N ASP A 163 -1.26 -9.46 16.40
CA ASP A 163 -1.89 -9.20 17.69
C ASP A 163 -0.84 -8.78 18.74
N GLY A 164 -1.19 -7.81 19.58
CA GLY A 164 -0.28 -7.25 20.59
C GLY A 164 0.85 -6.36 20.05
N ALA A 165 0.88 -6.04 18.76
CA ALA A 165 1.93 -5.24 18.13
C ALA A 165 1.38 -3.98 17.44
N GLN A 166 2.25 -3.00 17.18
CA GLN A 166 1.91 -1.86 16.32
C GLN A 166 1.75 -2.30 14.86
N GLU A 167 0.82 -1.66 14.16
CA GLU A 167 0.69 -1.86 12.71
C GLU A 167 1.86 -1.16 12.00
N ILE A 168 2.51 -1.90 11.09
CA ILE A 168 3.51 -1.34 10.19
C ILE A 168 2.97 -1.31 8.77
N ALA A 169 3.44 -0.36 7.97
CA ALA A 169 3.02 -0.22 6.60
C ALA A 169 4.16 0.15 5.65
N SER A 170 3.98 -0.19 4.38
CA SER A 170 4.79 0.25 3.25
C SER A 170 3.86 0.50 2.06
N ILE A 171 4.39 1.15 1.03
CA ILE A 171 3.73 1.30 -0.27
C ILE A 171 4.46 0.48 -1.33
N THR A 172 3.76 0.01 -2.36
CA THR A 172 4.41 -0.67 -3.50
C THR A 172 5.07 0.32 -4.45
N GLY A 173 6.23 -0.07 -4.98
CA GLY A 173 6.91 0.64 -6.07
C GLY A 173 6.35 0.28 -7.45
N ILE A 174 6.92 0.88 -8.50
CA ILE A 174 6.52 0.65 -9.91
C ILE A 174 6.55 -0.82 -10.35
N SER A 175 7.41 -1.63 -9.73
CA SER A 175 7.52 -3.07 -10.00
C SER A 175 6.59 -3.91 -9.11
N GLY A 176 5.64 -3.28 -8.41
CA GLY A 176 4.69 -3.94 -7.51
C GLY A 176 5.29 -4.51 -6.24
N ASN A 177 6.59 -4.31 -6.02
CA ASN A 177 7.31 -4.83 -4.88
C ASN A 177 7.04 -3.99 -3.62
N PHE A 178 6.94 -4.65 -2.47
CA PHE A 178 6.91 -4.01 -1.15
C PHE A 178 7.99 -4.61 -0.24
N ILE A 179 8.39 -3.83 0.75
CA ILE A 179 9.31 -4.27 1.81
C ILE A 179 8.78 -3.74 3.13
N LEU A 180 8.45 -4.64 4.06
CA LEU A 180 8.03 -4.31 5.42
C LEU A 180 9.14 -4.66 6.40
N PRO A 181 9.65 -3.71 7.18
CA PRO A 181 10.69 -3.99 8.17
C PRO A 181 10.06 -4.62 9.42
N LEU A 182 10.50 -5.82 9.82
CA LEU A 182 9.85 -6.62 10.88
C LEU A 182 10.35 -6.30 12.29
N ASN A 183 11.11 -5.22 12.48
CA ASN A 183 11.43 -4.65 13.79
C ASN A 183 10.22 -3.90 14.35
N ILE A 184 9.13 -4.63 14.57
CA ILE A 184 7.83 -4.11 15.00
C ILE A 184 7.87 -3.93 16.51
N LEU A 185 7.30 -2.83 17.00
CA LEU A 185 7.16 -2.60 18.44
C LEU A 185 5.89 -3.27 18.97
N SER A 186 5.91 -3.66 20.25
CA SER A 186 4.70 -4.01 20.99
C SER A 186 3.69 -2.87 20.94
N ALA A 187 2.41 -3.18 21.14
CA ALA A 187 1.33 -2.20 21.05
C ALA A 187 1.49 -1.00 22.01
N ASP A 188 2.18 -1.18 23.13
CA ASP A 188 2.53 -0.10 24.08
C ASP A 188 3.78 0.70 23.68
N GLY A 189 4.50 0.28 22.64
CA GLY A 189 5.68 0.96 22.10
C GLY A 189 6.95 0.84 22.95
N THR A 190 6.97 -0.03 23.98
CA THR A 190 8.07 -0.08 24.94
C THR A 190 9.21 -1.01 24.50
N ASN A 191 8.88 -2.10 23.80
CA ASN A 191 9.83 -3.13 23.39
C ASN A 191 9.59 -3.55 21.94
N PHE A 192 10.60 -4.17 21.33
CA PHE A 192 10.38 -4.87 20.07
C PHE A 192 9.60 -6.17 20.32
N LEU A 193 8.69 -6.49 19.41
CA LEU A 193 7.98 -7.76 19.40
C LEU A 193 8.96 -8.89 19.10
N GLU A 194 9.02 -9.87 19.98
CA GLU A 194 9.78 -11.10 19.75
C GLU A 194 9.03 -11.99 18.76
N ILE A 195 9.62 -12.25 17.59
CA ILE A 195 9.07 -13.11 16.54
C ILE A 195 9.84 -14.43 16.52
N ASP A 196 9.77 -15.17 17.64
CA ASP A 196 10.52 -16.41 17.88
C ASP A 196 9.66 -17.68 17.71
N SER A 197 8.34 -17.52 17.76
CA SER A 197 7.32 -18.56 17.76
C SER A 197 6.29 -18.29 16.67
N THR A 198 5.40 -19.26 16.42
CA THR A 198 4.38 -19.15 15.37
C THR A 198 3.34 -18.08 15.75
N LEU A 199 3.51 -16.88 15.20
CA LEU A 199 2.63 -15.73 15.40
C LEU A 199 1.72 -15.53 14.18
N PRO A 200 0.39 -15.62 14.34
CA PRO A 200 -0.56 -15.27 13.29
C PRO A 200 -0.44 -13.79 12.92
N ALA A 201 -0.37 -13.51 11.63
CA ALA A 201 -0.30 -12.18 11.07
C ALA A 201 -1.22 -12.02 9.86
N ILE A 202 -1.71 -10.80 9.66
CA ILE A 202 -2.56 -10.45 8.52
C ILE A 202 -1.87 -9.34 7.73
N LEU A 203 -1.58 -9.60 6.46
CA LEU A 203 -1.14 -8.61 5.50
C LEU A 203 -2.37 -8.07 4.76
N LEU A 204 -2.69 -6.81 4.97
CA LEU A 204 -3.73 -6.09 4.25
C LEU A 204 -3.11 -5.32 3.09
N VAL A 205 -3.69 -5.45 1.91
CA VAL A 205 -3.28 -4.69 0.72
C VAL A 205 -4.48 -3.91 0.20
N GLU A 206 -4.32 -2.59 0.07
CA GLU A 206 -5.40 -1.69 -0.35
C GLU A 206 -4.92 -0.75 -1.48
N LYS A 207 -5.68 -0.70 -2.58
CA LYS A 207 -5.53 0.33 -3.64
C LYS A 207 -6.91 0.67 -4.20
N SER A 208 -7.32 1.93 -4.06
CA SER A 208 -8.66 2.39 -4.46
C SER A 208 -9.78 1.51 -3.87
N SER A 209 -10.59 0.83 -4.69
CA SER A 209 -11.63 -0.09 -4.24
C SER A 209 -11.16 -1.53 -4.03
N LEU A 210 -9.94 -1.87 -4.44
CA LEU A 210 -9.39 -3.23 -4.36
C LEU A 210 -8.76 -3.46 -3.00
N LYS A 211 -9.11 -4.58 -2.37
CA LYS A 211 -8.59 -5.00 -1.07
C LYS A 211 -8.27 -6.48 -1.06
N SER A 212 -7.22 -6.84 -0.34
CA SER A 212 -6.77 -8.22 -0.13
C SER A 212 -6.38 -8.43 1.32
N ASN A 213 -6.79 -9.55 1.91
CA ASN A 213 -6.40 -9.97 3.25
C ASN A 213 -5.63 -11.28 3.16
N ILE A 214 -4.34 -11.26 3.50
CA ILE A 214 -3.47 -12.43 3.41
C ILE A 214 -3.12 -12.87 4.81
N SER A 215 -3.54 -14.08 5.18
CA SER A 215 -3.18 -14.66 6.47
C SER A 215 -1.86 -15.41 6.36
N LEU A 216 -0.93 -15.20 7.28
CA LEU A 216 0.36 -15.89 7.35
C LEU A 216 0.76 -16.10 8.81
N ASN A 217 1.77 -16.95 9.04
CA ASN A 217 2.41 -17.10 10.35
C ASN A 217 3.87 -16.63 10.27
N LEU A 218 4.31 -15.85 11.24
CA LEU A 218 5.71 -15.45 11.41
C LEU A 218 6.37 -16.30 12.51
N PRO A 219 7.72 -16.46 12.53
CA PRO A 219 8.64 -16.08 11.46
C PRO A 219 8.52 -17.01 10.25
N LEU A 220 8.83 -16.50 9.05
CA LEU A 220 8.91 -17.30 7.83
C LEU A 220 10.27 -18.00 7.71
N GLU A 221 10.33 -19.15 7.03
CA GLU A 221 11.63 -19.68 6.58
C GLU A 221 12.18 -18.88 5.38
N ASN A 222 11.29 -18.43 4.49
CA ASN A 222 11.61 -17.51 3.40
C ASN A 222 10.83 -16.19 3.58
N PRO A 223 11.51 -15.06 3.82
CA PRO A 223 10.85 -13.75 3.99
C PRO A 223 10.23 -13.19 2.71
N ASN A 224 10.44 -13.82 1.55
CA ASN A 224 9.85 -13.41 0.29
C ASN A 224 8.57 -14.19 0.02
N LEU A 225 7.43 -13.50 0.10
CA LEU A 225 6.13 -14.05 -0.26
C LEU A 225 6.06 -14.32 -1.77
N PRO A 226 5.35 -15.38 -2.21
CA PRO A 226 5.00 -15.52 -3.61
C PRO A 226 4.17 -14.32 -4.07
N PRO A 227 4.25 -13.93 -5.36
CA PRO A 227 3.44 -12.86 -5.89
C PRO A 227 1.95 -13.23 -5.83
N PHE A 228 1.12 -12.22 -5.69
CA PHE A 228 -0.32 -12.43 -5.61
C PHE A 228 -1.10 -11.26 -6.20
N THR A 229 -2.31 -11.56 -6.65
CA THR A 229 -3.22 -10.60 -7.25
C THR A 229 -4.04 -9.90 -6.19
N ILE A 230 -4.09 -8.56 -6.23
CA ILE A 230 -4.97 -7.77 -5.35
C ILE A 230 -6.45 -8.05 -5.67
N GLY A 231 -7.33 -7.90 -4.67
CA GLY A 231 -8.76 -8.14 -4.78
C GLY A 231 -9.18 -9.54 -4.30
N GLN A 232 -8.21 -10.36 -3.89
CA GLN A 232 -8.42 -11.72 -3.39
C GLN A 232 -7.83 -11.89 -2.00
N SER A 233 -8.47 -12.73 -1.17
CA SER A 233 -7.98 -13.08 0.16
C SER A 233 -7.59 -14.55 0.17
N PHE A 234 -6.43 -14.86 0.73
CA PHE A 234 -5.90 -16.22 0.77
C PHE A 234 -5.08 -16.45 2.04
N ASN A 235 -4.83 -17.73 2.35
CA ASN A 235 -4.14 -18.13 3.57
C ASN A 235 -2.82 -18.82 3.21
N LEU A 236 -1.70 -18.16 3.50
CA LEU A 236 -0.34 -18.68 3.29
C LEU A 236 0.23 -19.38 4.54
N SER A 237 -0.52 -19.46 5.64
CA SER A 237 -0.04 -20.00 6.92
C SER A 237 0.43 -21.45 6.81
N GLU A 238 -0.34 -22.29 6.11
CA GLU A 238 0.01 -23.71 5.91
C GLU A 238 1.15 -23.86 4.88
N TYR A 239 1.11 -23.09 3.79
CA TYR A 239 2.10 -23.16 2.72
C TYR A 239 3.51 -22.81 3.23
N LEU A 240 3.66 -21.67 3.92
CA LEU A 240 4.97 -21.15 4.32
C LEU A 240 5.64 -22.01 5.42
N GLN A 241 4.86 -22.81 6.16
CA GLN A 241 5.39 -23.78 7.12
C GLN A 241 5.89 -25.07 6.44
N THR A 242 5.35 -25.43 5.27
CA THR A 242 5.78 -26.60 4.49
C THR A 242 7.02 -26.35 3.62
N LEU A 243 7.53 -25.10 3.55
CA LEU A 243 8.80 -24.75 2.92
C LEU A 243 10.04 -25.36 3.61
N LYS A 244 9.87 -26.22 4.64
CA LYS A 244 10.97 -27.01 5.19
C LYS A 244 11.56 -27.87 4.07
N ARG A 245 12.76 -27.49 3.61
CA ARG A 245 13.58 -28.15 2.60
C ARG A 245 13.31 -29.67 2.57
N PRO A 246 12.87 -30.26 1.44
CA PRO A 246 12.68 -31.69 1.38
C PRO A 246 14.00 -32.38 1.73
N SER A 247 13.95 -33.30 2.69
CA SER A 247 15.10 -34.10 3.13
C SER A 247 15.54 -35.13 2.08
N ASN A 248 14.90 -35.17 0.90
CA ASN A 248 15.25 -36.05 -0.19
C ASN A 248 14.98 -35.38 -1.57
N PRO A 249 16.00 -35.09 -2.39
CA PRO A 249 15.83 -34.42 -3.68
C PRO A 249 15.31 -35.32 -4.82
N GLU A 250 15.00 -36.61 -4.56
CA GLU A 250 14.66 -37.57 -5.62
C GLU A 250 13.17 -37.77 -5.91
N SER A 251 12.24 -37.11 -5.20
CA SER A 251 10.79 -37.37 -5.36
C SER A 251 9.96 -36.31 -6.10
N LEU A 252 10.58 -35.36 -6.82
CA LEU A 252 9.86 -34.38 -7.65
C LEU A 252 10.50 -34.26 -9.04
N GLN A 253 10.44 -35.34 -9.83
CA GLN A 253 10.39 -35.16 -11.29
C GLN A 253 8.94 -34.79 -11.65
N THR A 254 8.54 -33.58 -11.29
CA THR A 254 7.30 -33.00 -11.79
C THR A 254 7.47 -32.67 -13.26
N ASP A 255 6.55 -33.14 -14.09
CA ASP A 255 6.43 -32.66 -15.47
C ASP A 255 6.19 -31.16 -15.41
N ILE A 256 7.22 -30.36 -15.72
CA ILE A 256 7.18 -28.89 -15.63
C ILE A 256 5.99 -28.35 -16.44
N SER A 257 5.57 -29.06 -17.49
CA SER A 257 4.50 -28.63 -18.39
C SER A 257 3.13 -28.46 -17.73
N ILE A 258 2.83 -29.18 -16.64
CA ILE A 258 1.54 -29.04 -15.94
C ILE A 258 1.51 -27.87 -14.95
N TYR A 259 2.69 -27.34 -14.59
CA TYR A 259 2.84 -26.22 -13.65
C TYR A 259 3.28 -24.93 -14.34
N ASP A 260 3.82 -25.00 -15.56
CA ASP A 260 4.06 -23.86 -16.45
C ASP A 260 2.73 -23.41 -17.09
N LEU A 261 2.00 -22.58 -16.35
CA LEU A 261 0.64 -22.16 -16.69
C LEU A 261 0.61 -21.07 -17.76
N ASN A 262 1.69 -20.28 -17.86
CA ASN A 262 1.85 -19.27 -18.91
C ASN A 262 2.52 -19.82 -20.18
N ALA A 263 3.01 -21.07 -20.15
CA ALA A 263 3.69 -21.77 -21.24
C ALA A 263 4.95 -21.04 -21.75
N ASP A 264 5.67 -20.35 -20.86
CA ASP A 264 6.91 -19.64 -21.18
C ASP A 264 8.16 -20.53 -21.12
N GLY A 265 7.98 -21.81 -20.73
CA GLY A 265 9.03 -22.81 -20.59
C GLY A 265 9.75 -22.75 -19.25
N THR A 266 9.31 -21.90 -18.31
CA THR A 266 9.92 -21.74 -17.00
C THR A 266 8.87 -21.77 -15.90
N LEU A 267 9.03 -22.68 -14.94
CA LEU A 267 8.21 -22.70 -13.74
C LEU A 267 8.70 -21.62 -12.76
N ASN A 268 7.94 -20.53 -12.65
CA ASN A 268 8.33 -19.37 -11.86
C ASN A 268 7.14 -18.74 -11.12
N SER A 269 7.40 -17.59 -10.50
CA SER A 269 6.44 -16.91 -9.64
C SER A 269 5.17 -16.44 -10.38
N LEU A 270 5.24 -16.22 -11.70
CA LEU A 270 4.09 -15.89 -12.54
C LEU A 270 3.09 -17.05 -12.63
N ASP A 271 3.54 -18.30 -12.62
CA ASP A 271 2.64 -19.46 -12.62
C ASP A 271 1.83 -19.54 -11.32
N SER A 272 2.50 -19.31 -10.19
CA SER A 272 1.80 -19.24 -8.90
C SER A 272 0.82 -18.07 -8.81
N ALA A 273 1.11 -16.98 -9.51
CA ALA A 273 0.19 -15.85 -9.61
C ALA A 273 -1.05 -16.18 -10.45
N ILE A 274 -0.94 -17.01 -11.49
CA ILE A 274 -2.09 -17.49 -12.28
C ILE A 274 -3.05 -18.28 -11.41
N VAL A 275 -2.54 -19.19 -10.57
CA VAL A 275 -3.38 -19.94 -9.63
C VAL A 275 -4.02 -18.98 -8.63
N SER A 276 -3.22 -18.11 -8.02
CA SER A 276 -3.69 -17.10 -7.07
C SER A 276 -4.76 -16.19 -7.65
N ASP A 277 -4.66 -15.82 -8.94
CA ASP A 277 -5.63 -14.98 -9.64
C ASP A 277 -6.94 -15.71 -9.97
N ASN A 278 -6.94 -17.04 -9.98
CA ASN A 278 -8.13 -17.84 -10.29
C ASN A 278 -8.89 -18.35 -9.06
N ILE A 279 -8.35 -18.15 -7.85
CA ILE A 279 -9.04 -18.50 -6.61
C ILE A 279 -10.35 -17.70 -6.50
N ASN A 280 -11.46 -18.40 -6.24
CA ASN A 280 -12.79 -17.78 -6.07
C ASN A 280 -13.26 -16.93 -7.28
N ARG A 281 -12.66 -17.08 -8.46
CA ARG A 281 -13.18 -16.42 -9.67
C ARG A 281 -14.54 -16.99 -10.05
N LYS A 282 -15.39 -16.11 -10.61
CA LYS A 282 -16.69 -16.52 -11.18
C LYS A 282 -16.55 -17.39 -12.43
N VAL A 283 -15.48 -17.19 -13.19
CA VAL A 283 -15.18 -17.96 -14.39
C VAL A 283 -14.13 -18.99 -14.03
N PHE A 284 -14.48 -20.26 -14.19
CA PHE A 284 -13.57 -21.38 -13.94
C PHE A 284 -12.51 -21.46 -15.04
N ASP A 285 -11.23 -21.48 -14.64
CA ASP A 285 -10.11 -21.77 -15.52
C ASP A 285 -9.54 -23.14 -15.20
N LYS A 286 -9.73 -24.10 -16.12
CA LYS A 286 -9.24 -25.47 -15.96
C LYS A 286 -7.72 -25.54 -15.83
N LYS A 287 -6.98 -24.58 -16.39
CA LYS A 287 -5.50 -24.58 -16.28
C LYS A 287 -5.03 -24.35 -14.86
N ALA A 288 -5.78 -23.61 -14.06
CA ALA A 288 -5.42 -23.31 -12.67
C ALA A 288 -5.93 -24.37 -11.67
N ASP A 289 -6.74 -25.33 -12.11
CA ASP A 289 -7.21 -26.49 -11.33
C ASP A 289 -6.17 -27.62 -11.44
N LEU A 290 -5.12 -27.51 -10.64
CA LEU A 290 -3.95 -28.39 -10.71
C LEU A 290 -4.23 -29.78 -10.14
N ASN A 291 -5.17 -29.88 -9.19
CA ASN A 291 -5.57 -31.15 -8.61
C ASN A 291 -6.74 -31.83 -9.38
N ASN A 292 -7.31 -31.15 -10.37
CA ASN A 292 -8.45 -31.59 -11.20
C ASN A 292 -9.72 -31.93 -10.39
N ASP A 293 -9.99 -31.23 -9.29
CA ASP A 293 -11.20 -31.41 -8.47
C ASP A 293 -12.39 -30.53 -8.91
N GLY A 294 -12.21 -29.77 -9.99
CA GLY A 294 -13.22 -28.91 -10.59
C GLY A 294 -13.35 -27.55 -9.91
N LYS A 295 -12.40 -27.18 -9.05
CA LYS A 295 -12.31 -25.88 -8.39
C LYS A 295 -10.88 -25.37 -8.44
N VAL A 296 -10.72 -24.05 -8.35
CA VAL A 296 -9.41 -23.42 -8.12
C VAL A 296 -9.44 -22.86 -6.71
N ASP A 297 -8.72 -23.51 -5.81
CA ASP A 297 -8.71 -23.17 -4.38
C ASP A 297 -7.32 -23.24 -3.74
N GLN A 298 -7.29 -23.22 -2.41
CA GLN A 298 -6.07 -23.23 -1.62
C GLN A 298 -5.20 -24.48 -1.87
N LYS A 299 -5.79 -25.60 -2.28
CA LYS A 299 -5.03 -26.82 -2.62
C LYS A 299 -4.21 -26.62 -3.87
N ASP A 300 -4.76 -25.98 -4.90
CA ASP A 300 -4.03 -25.69 -6.15
C ASP A 300 -2.90 -24.71 -5.90
N LEU A 301 -3.16 -23.68 -5.09
CA LEU A 301 -2.12 -22.73 -4.68
C LEU A 301 -0.99 -23.44 -3.91
N THR A 302 -1.34 -24.41 -3.06
CA THR A 302 -0.35 -25.21 -2.34
C THR A 302 0.46 -26.10 -3.28
N LEU A 303 -0.15 -26.64 -4.34
CA LEU A 303 0.53 -27.47 -5.33
C LEU A 303 1.55 -26.67 -6.14
N ILE A 304 1.13 -25.56 -6.76
CA ILE A 304 2.02 -24.75 -7.61
C ILE A 304 3.19 -24.17 -6.81
N LEU A 305 2.93 -23.79 -5.57
CA LEU A 305 3.96 -23.20 -4.75
C LEU A 305 4.99 -24.24 -4.26
N LYS A 306 4.58 -25.51 -4.06
CA LYS A 306 5.52 -26.60 -3.78
C LYS A 306 6.40 -26.94 -4.98
N SER A 307 5.90 -26.81 -6.21
CA SER A 307 6.68 -27.09 -7.41
C SER A 307 7.73 -26.01 -7.72
N LEU A 308 7.67 -24.84 -7.07
CA LEU A 308 8.67 -23.76 -7.21
C LEU A 308 9.93 -23.94 -6.33
N GLN A 309 10.02 -25.04 -5.58
CA GLN A 309 11.17 -25.38 -4.72
C GLN A 309 12.21 -26.23 -5.44
#